data_AF-A0A9D7NEZ7-F1
#
_entry.id   AF-A0A9D7NEZ7-F1
#
_cell.length_a   1.000
_cell.length_b   1.000
_cell.length_c   1.000
_cell.angle_alpha   90.00
_cell.angle_beta   90.00
_cell.angle_gamma   90.00
#
_symmetry.space_group_name_H-M   'P 1'
#
loop_
_entity.id
_entity.type
_entity.pdbx_description
1 polymer ?
#
loop_
_entity_poly.entity_id
_entity_poly.type
_entity_poly.pdbx_seq_one_letter_code
_entity_poly.pdbx_strand_id
1 'polypeptide(L)'
;MIHGFYQWYLVEDSGFPGDLPFVVVKKGKQKFDVQKFESWGLALLKSGFVSSEYLTNAKAYFKNCEPVWATENVDEAPPTCPDSDLFTCLQDDPNLLIDQFTKSTFSISKQGEGRAIAYSEENGINNIGLKLENGKWLLTNFGCVAAAAK
;
A
#
# COMPACT_ATOMS: atom_id res chain seq x y z
N MET A 1 13.48 3.19 8.97
CA MET A 1 12.71 2.19 8.22
C MET A 1 11.70 2.85 7.30
N ILE A 2 10.76 3.66 7.78
CA ILE A 2 9.70 4.27 6.93
C ILE A 2 10.33 5.09 5.80
N HIS A 3 11.29 5.97 6.11
CA HIS A 3 12.02 6.72 5.08
C HIS A 3 12.76 5.80 4.09
N GLY A 4 13.38 4.73 4.58
CA GLY A 4 14.06 3.75 3.72
C GLY A 4 13.09 2.99 2.81
N PHE A 5 11.87 2.71 3.28
CA PHE A 5 10.82 2.14 2.45
C PHE A 5 10.43 3.11 1.32
N TYR A 6 10.20 4.38 1.60
CA TYR A 6 9.86 5.36 0.56
C TYR A 6 11.00 5.63 -0.41
N GLN A 7 12.27 5.60 0.04
CA GLN A 7 13.43 5.65 -0.84
C GLN A 7 13.43 4.46 -1.81
N TRP A 8 13.21 3.25 -1.31
CA TRP A 8 13.12 2.05 -2.15
C TRP A 8 11.92 2.12 -3.11
N TYR A 9 10.73 2.40 -2.58
CA TYR A 9 9.48 2.37 -3.32
C TYR A 9 9.45 3.40 -4.46
N LEU A 10 9.79 4.66 -4.18
CA LEU A 10 9.69 5.74 -5.16
C LEU A 10 10.81 5.73 -6.21
N VAL A 11 11.93 5.03 -5.94
CA VAL A 11 13.11 5.00 -6.82
C VAL A 11 13.21 3.68 -7.60
N GLU A 12 12.95 2.54 -6.95
CA GLU A 12 13.11 1.22 -7.55
C GLU A 12 11.79 0.62 -8.07
N ASP A 13 10.64 1.01 -7.51
CA ASP A 13 9.31 0.52 -7.86
C ASP A 13 8.42 1.66 -8.37
N SER A 14 8.99 2.56 -9.19
CA SER A 14 8.35 3.75 -9.75
C SER A 14 7.22 3.46 -10.76
N GLY A 15 6.56 2.30 -10.64
CA GLY A 15 5.30 2.03 -11.31
C GLY A 15 4.32 3.17 -11.04
N PHE A 16 3.55 3.54 -12.07
CA PHE A 16 2.67 4.70 -12.00
C PHE A 16 1.69 4.55 -10.82
N PRO A 17 1.47 5.61 -10.03
CA PRO A 17 0.49 5.58 -8.94
C PRO A 17 -0.89 5.26 -9.50
N GLY A 18 -1.49 4.17 -9.01
CA GLY A 18 -2.82 3.72 -9.43
C GLY A 18 -2.86 2.50 -10.35
N ASP A 19 -1.74 2.10 -10.97
CA ASP A 19 -1.73 0.83 -11.72
C ASP A 19 -1.68 -0.33 -10.73
N LEU A 20 -2.85 -0.92 -10.45
CA LEU A 20 -2.96 -2.15 -9.66
C LEU A 20 -2.75 -3.33 -10.62
N PRO A 21 -1.54 -3.93 -10.72
CA PRO A 21 -1.24 -4.92 -11.75
C PRO A 21 -2.09 -6.19 -11.61
N PHE A 22 -2.71 -6.38 -10.44
CA PHE A 22 -3.60 -7.47 -10.08
C PHE A 22 -5.08 -7.15 -10.25
N VAL A 23 -5.44 -5.99 -10.80
CA VAL A 23 -6.79 -5.73 -11.32
C VAL A 23 -6.77 -5.94 -12.82
N VAL A 24 -7.68 -6.78 -13.32
CA VAL A 24 -7.72 -7.17 -14.74
C VAL A 24 -9.12 -7.11 -15.29
N VAL A 25 -9.27 -6.76 -16.57
CA VAL A 25 -10.56 -6.81 -17.25
C VAL A 25 -10.83 -8.25 -17.72
N LYS A 26 -11.88 -8.87 -17.17
CA LYS A 26 -12.37 -10.20 -17.58
C LYS A 26 -13.85 -10.11 -17.93
N LYS A 27 -14.18 -10.36 -19.19
CA LYS A 27 -15.55 -10.24 -19.75
C LYS A 27 -16.16 -8.84 -19.55
N GLY A 28 -15.38 -7.80 -19.82
CA GLY A 28 -15.82 -6.40 -19.72
C GLY A 28 -16.07 -5.91 -18.28
N LYS A 29 -15.50 -6.59 -17.27
CA LYS A 29 -15.55 -6.19 -15.86
C LYS A 29 -14.16 -6.25 -15.26
N GLN A 30 -13.79 -5.25 -14.46
CA GLN A 30 -12.59 -5.32 -13.65
C GLN A 30 -12.75 -6.39 -12.57
N LYS A 31 -11.69 -7.15 -12.31
CA LYS A 31 -11.66 -8.28 -11.37
C LYS A 31 -10.32 -8.38 -10.66
N PHE A 32 -10.37 -8.90 -9.44
CA PHE A 32 -9.17 -9.22 -8.67
C PHE A 32 -8.49 -10.49 -9.19
N ASP A 33 -7.24 -10.39 -9.61
CA ASP A 33 -6.40 -11.51 -10.02
C ASP A 33 -5.44 -11.92 -8.89
N VAL A 34 -5.83 -12.97 -8.17
CA VAL A 34 -5.08 -13.47 -7.00
C VAL A 34 -3.65 -13.90 -7.36
N GLN A 35 -3.41 -14.46 -8.54
CA GLN A 35 -2.07 -14.93 -8.92
C GLN A 35 -1.13 -13.75 -9.20
N LYS A 36 -1.65 -12.72 -9.88
CA LYS A 36 -0.89 -11.47 -10.06
C LYS A 36 -0.64 -10.76 -8.73
N PHE A 37 -1.62 -10.75 -7.83
CA PHE A 37 -1.46 -10.19 -6.49
C PHE A 37 -0.36 -10.92 -5.71
N GLU A 38 -0.34 -12.25 -5.75
CA GLU A 38 0.69 -13.04 -5.05
C GLU A 38 2.09 -12.78 -5.64
N SER A 39 2.19 -12.61 -6.96
CA SER A 39 3.45 -12.27 -7.62
C SER A 39 3.96 -10.88 -7.23
N TRP A 40 3.07 -9.88 -7.23
CA TRP A 40 3.35 -8.52 -6.75
C TRP A 40 3.75 -8.54 -5.26
N GLY A 41 3.01 -9.28 -4.45
CA GLY A 41 3.27 -9.40 -3.02
C GLY A 41 4.62 -10.03 -2.69
N LEU A 42 5.07 -11.00 -3.48
CA LEU A 42 6.40 -11.58 -3.33
C LEU A 42 7.52 -10.58 -3.62
N ALA A 43 7.34 -9.67 -4.58
CA ALA A 43 8.30 -8.59 -4.84
C ALA A 43 8.38 -7.64 -3.64
N LEU A 44 7.22 -7.24 -3.10
CA LEU A 44 7.18 -6.44 -1.88
C LEU A 44 7.88 -7.14 -0.70
N LEU A 45 7.61 -8.42 -0.44
CA LEU A 45 8.29 -9.14 0.65
C LEU A 45 9.81 -9.16 0.49
N LYS A 46 10.31 -9.30 -0.75
CA LYS A 46 11.75 -9.30 -1.04
C LYS A 46 12.43 -7.96 -0.75
N SER A 47 11.69 -6.85 -0.74
CA SER A 47 12.22 -5.53 -0.33
C SER A 47 12.75 -5.51 1.10
N GLY A 48 12.24 -6.41 1.96
CA GLY A 48 12.58 -6.45 3.38
C GLY A 48 11.96 -5.33 4.23
N PHE A 49 11.03 -4.54 3.68
CA PHE A 49 10.31 -3.49 4.40
C PHE A 49 8.89 -3.87 4.84
N VAL A 50 8.25 -4.84 4.16
CA VAL A 50 6.89 -5.29 4.49
C VAL A 50 6.91 -6.67 5.17
N SER A 51 5.92 -6.90 6.02
CA SER A 51 5.70 -8.20 6.67
C SER A 51 4.83 -9.13 5.83
N SER A 52 4.83 -10.43 6.14
CA SER A 52 3.85 -11.38 5.57
C SER A 52 2.40 -11.03 5.98
N GLU A 53 2.23 -10.39 7.14
CA GLU A 53 0.95 -9.88 7.63
C GLU A 53 0.39 -8.80 6.69
N TYR A 54 1.25 -7.96 6.10
CA TYR A 54 0.85 -6.97 5.10
C TYR A 54 0.12 -7.61 3.92
N LEU A 55 0.67 -8.67 3.32
CA LEU A 55 0.02 -9.33 2.18
C LEU A 55 -1.31 -9.95 2.55
N THR A 56 -1.43 -10.48 3.76
CA THR A 56 -2.70 -11.04 4.25
C THR A 56 -3.76 -9.94 4.34
N ASN A 57 -3.41 -8.80 4.93
CA ASN A 57 -4.31 -7.65 5.07
C ASN A 57 -4.67 -7.04 3.71
N ALA A 58 -3.68 -6.85 2.83
CA ALA A 58 -3.86 -6.34 1.47
C ALA A 58 -4.78 -7.24 0.63
N LYS A 59 -4.58 -8.56 0.69
CA LYS A 59 -5.44 -9.52 -0.02
C LYS A 59 -6.88 -9.45 0.45
N ALA A 60 -7.09 -9.32 1.75
CA ALA A 60 -8.44 -9.17 2.32
C ALA A 60 -9.09 -7.86 1.87
N TYR A 61 -8.34 -6.75 1.88
CA TYR A 61 -8.82 -5.46 1.39
C TYR A 61 -9.24 -5.53 -0.09
N PHE A 62 -8.38 -5.98 -0.99
CA PHE A 62 -8.69 -6.02 -2.42
C PHE A 62 -9.83 -6.98 -2.78
N LYS A 63 -9.99 -8.08 -2.03
CA LYS A 63 -11.19 -8.93 -2.16
C LYS A 63 -12.48 -8.19 -1.83
N ASN A 64 -12.45 -7.28 -0.85
CA ASN A 64 -13.61 -6.47 -0.50
C ASN A 64 -13.89 -5.35 -1.53
N CYS A 65 -12.87 -4.95 -2.29
CA CYS A 65 -13.04 -3.97 -3.38
C CYS A 65 -13.58 -4.60 -4.68
N GLU A 66 -13.37 -5.91 -4.91
CA GLU A 66 -13.79 -6.57 -6.16
C GLU A 66 -15.27 -6.35 -6.57
N PRO A 67 -16.26 -6.35 -5.66
CA PRO A 67 -17.65 -6.05 -6.03
C PRO A 67 -17.85 -4.63 -6.57
N VAL A 68 -17.06 -3.66 -6.10
CA VAL A 68 -17.10 -2.26 -6.55
C VAL A 68 -16.53 -2.17 -7.96
N TRP A 69 -15.32 -2.69 -8.18
CA TRP A 69 -14.65 -2.75 -9.49
C TRP A 69 -15.51 -3.41 -10.57
N ALA A 70 -16.31 -4.41 -10.20
CA ALA A 70 -17.20 -5.10 -11.14
C ALA A 70 -18.34 -4.22 -11.70
N THR A 71 -18.54 -3.02 -11.15
CA THR A 71 -19.55 -2.03 -11.57
C THR A 71 -18.95 -0.78 -12.23
N GLU A 72 -17.63 -0.64 -12.20
CA GLU A 72 -16.94 0.55 -12.70
C GLU A 72 -16.70 0.51 -14.20
N ASN A 73 -16.47 1.70 -14.76
CA ASN A 73 -16.06 1.84 -16.14
C ASN A 73 -14.65 1.25 -16.30
N VAL A 74 -14.50 0.26 -17.18
CA VAL A 74 -13.21 -0.41 -17.41
C VAL A 74 -12.15 0.53 -18.02
N ASP A 75 -12.57 1.64 -18.61
CA ASP A 75 -11.72 2.66 -19.20
C ASP A 75 -11.26 3.73 -18.19
N GLU A 76 -11.81 3.71 -16.97
CA GLU A 76 -11.40 4.58 -15.86
C GLU A 76 -10.42 3.81 -14.97
N ALA A 77 -9.15 4.18 -15.06
CA ALA A 77 -8.08 3.71 -14.20
C ALA A 77 -7.49 4.91 -13.42
N PRO A 78 -7.16 4.75 -12.12
CA PRO A 78 -7.35 3.56 -11.28
C PRO A 78 -8.81 3.29 -10.88
N PRO A 79 -9.18 2.03 -10.59
CA PRO A 79 -10.51 1.72 -10.06
C PRO A 79 -10.64 2.26 -8.62
N THR A 80 -11.84 2.59 -8.14
CA THR A 80 -11.96 3.06 -6.74
C THR A 80 -11.57 1.94 -5.78
N CYS A 81 -11.14 2.27 -4.55
CA CYS A 81 -10.70 1.26 -3.56
C CYS A 81 -9.39 0.54 -3.99
N PRO A 82 -8.21 1.21 -4.08
CA PRO A 82 -7.87 2.60 -3.75
C PRO A 82 -8.05 3.58 -4.93
N ASP A 83 -8.50 4.79 -4.64
CA ASP A 83 -8.56 5.89 -5.62
C ASP A 83 -7.29 6.78 -5.57
N SER A 84 -6.15 6.15 -5.25
CA SER A 84 -4.84 6.79 -5.12
C SER A 84 -3.74 5.74 -5.00
N ASP A 85 -2.48 6.18 -4.98
CA ASP A 85 -1.36 5.31 -4.67
C ASP A 85 -1.50 4.64 -3.28
N LEU A 86 -1.14 3.36 -3.21
CA LEU A 86 -1.32 2.54 -2.01
C LEU A 86 -0.44 2.97 -0.82
N PHE A 87 0.68 3.62 -1.09
CA PHE A 87 1.69 3.95 -0.09
C PHE A 87 1.85 5.44 0.11
N THR A 88 1.79 6.24 -0.96
CA THR A 88 1.86 7.71 -0.85
C THR A 88 0.50 8.34 -0.64
N CYS A 89 -0.59 7.64 -1.01
CA CYS A 89 -1.96 8.15 -0.90
C CYS A 89 -2.25 9.35 -1.82
N LEU A 90 -1.38 9.59 -2.80
CA LEU A 90 -1.44 10.68 -3.76
C LEU A 90 -1.57 10.13 -5.18
N GLN A 91 -1.93 10.99 -6.13
CA GLN A 91 -1.95 10.68 -7.57
C GLN A 91 -0.85 11.44 -8.34
N ASP A 92 0.18 11.90 -7.62
CA ASP A 92 1.27 12.71 -8.15
C ASP A 92 2.44 11.85 -8.66
N ASP A 93 3.25 12.41 -9.56
CA ASP A 93 4.48 11.77 -10.06
C ASP A 93 5.41 11.36 -8.89
N PRO A 94 5.81 10.08 -8.79
CA PRO A 94 6.72 9.60 -7.74
C PRO A 94 7.98 10.45 -7.55
N ASN A 95 8.52 11.04 -8.62
CA ASN A 95 9.71 11.89 -8.55
C ASN A 95 9.47 13.19 -7.77
N LEU A 96 8.24 13.71 -7.78
CA LEU A 96 7.85 14.88 -6.98
C LEU A 96 7.67 14.51 -5.50
N LEU A 97 7.45 13.22 -5.21
CA LEU A 97 7.16 12.72 -3.87
C LEU A 97 8.41 12.26 -3.10
N ILE A 98 9.54 12.01 -3.77
CA ILE A 98 10.74 11.49 -3.11
C ILE A 98 11.15 12.36 -1.92
N ASP A 99 11.33 13.66 -2.13
CA ASP A 99 11.77 14.57 -1.07
C ASP A 99 10.72 14.69 0.05
N GLN A 100 9.44 14.77 -0.33
CA GLN A 100 8.33 14.83 0.62
C GLN A 100 8.33 13.62 1.57
N PHE A 101 8.41 12.39 1.05
CA PHE A 101 8.28 11.19 1.89
C PHE A 101 9.59 10.75 2.56
N THR A 102 10.74 11.12 2.01
CA THR A 102 12.04 10.74 2.57
C THR A 102 12.55 11.72 3.62
N LYS A 103 12.01 12.95 3.63
CA LYS A 103 12.39 14.01 4.59
C LYS A 103 11.27 14.36 5.58
N SER A 104 10.03 13.90 5.37
CA SER A 104 8.93 14.21 6.28
C SER A 104 9.12 13.63 7.68
N THR A 105 8.43 14.24 8.64
CA THR A 105 8.38 13.72 10.00
C THR A 105 7.25 12.70 10.14
N PHE A 106 7.57 11.56 10.76
CA PHE A 106 6.59 10.54 11.14
C PHE A 106 6.45 10.49 12.66
N SER A 107 5.24 10.73 13.15
CA SER A 107 4.87 10.48 14.54
C SER A 107 4.62 8.99 14.74
N ILE A 108 5.11 8.43 15.85
CA ILE A 108 4.98 7.00 16.15
C ILE A 108 4.20 6.82 17.45
N SER A 109 3.11 6.04 17.40
CA SER A 109 2.35 5.61 18.57
C SER A 109 2.57 4.12 18.83
N LYS A 110 3.12 3.78 20.00
CA LYS A 110 3.34 2.39 20.40
C LYS A 110 2.00 1.72 20.75
N GLN A 111 1.77 0.53 20.20
CA GLN A 111 0.53 -0.23 20.39
C GLN A 111 0.71 -1.48 21.27
N GLY A 112 1.92 -1.70 21.78
CA GLY A 112 2.27 -2.86 22.58
C GLY A 112 3.71 -3.32 22.32
N GLU A 113 4.05 -4.50 22.81
CA GLU A 113 5.33 -5.11 22.51
C GLU A 113 5.43 -5.45 21.02
N GLY A 114 6.49 -4.95 20.36
CA GLY A 114 6.72 -5.19 18.94
C GLY A 114 5.63 -4.66 18.01
N ARG A 115 4.79 -3.71 18.43
CA ARG A 115 3.73 -3.11 17.61
C ARG A 115 3.73 -1.59 17.73
N ALA A 116 3.56 -0.91 16.60
CA ALA A 116 3.41 0.54 16.55
C ALA A 116 2.55 0.96 15.35
N ILE A 117 2.08 2.20 15.37
CA ILE A 117 1.46 2.86 14.22
C ILE A 117 2.22 4.14 13.95
N ALA A 118 2.46 4.44 12.68
CA ALA A 118 3.06 5.67 12.21
C ALA A 118 2.05 6.54 11.47
N TYR A 119 2.20 7.85 11.65
CA TYR A 119 1.32 8.89 11.12
C TYR A 119 2.18 10.02 10.56
N SER A 120 1.74 10.67 9.49
CA SER A 120 2.32 11.88 8.95
C SER A 120 1.20 12.81 8.51
N GLU A 121 0.94 13.86 9.28
CA GLU A 121 -0.07 14.88 8.95
C GLU A 121 0.29 15.59 7.65
N GLU A 122 1.58 15.89 7.45
CA GLU A 122 2.15 16.49 6.24
C GLU A 122 1.79 15.71 4.98
N ASN A 123 1.79 14.38 5.08
CA ASN A 123 1.58 13.49 3.93
C ASN A 123 0.17 12.88 3.90
N GLY A 124 -0.74 13.30 4.78
CA GLY A 124 -2.08 12.71 4.87
C GLY A 124 -2.09 11.23 5.29
N ILE A 125 -0.99 10.72 5.86
CA ILE A 125 -0.87 9.34 6.32
C ILE A 125 -1.40 9.25 7.74
N ASN A 126 -2.39 8.40 7.95
CA ASN A 126 -3.06 8.30 9.24
C ASN A 126 -2.95 6.92 9.91
N ASN A 127 -2.37 5.89 9.27
CA ASN A 127 -2.41 4.56 9.87
C ASN A 127 -1.38 3.52 9.38
N ILE A 128 -0.11 3.87 9.16
CA ILE A 128 0.90 2.85 8.82
C ILE A 128 1.17 1.96 10.03
N GLY A 129 0.68 0.72 10.02
CA GLY A 129 0.95 -0.26 11.07
C GLY A 129 2.33 -0.88 10.91
N LEU A 130 2.97 -1.10 12.05
CA LEU A 130 4.34 -1.59 12.17
C LEU A 130 4.39 -2.78 13.12
N LYS A 131 5.23 -3.75 12.77
CA LYS A 131 5.54 -4.90 13.63
C LYS A 131 7.04 -5.16 13.69
N LEU A 132 7.54 -5.49 14.87
CA LEU A 132 8.92 -5.91 15.06
C LEU A 132 9.03 -7.43 14.81
N GLU A 133 9.81 -7.81 13.80
CA GLU A 133 10.11 -9.21 13.47
C GLU A 133 11.62 -9.38 13.33
N ASN A 134 12.22 -10.32 14.06
CA ASN A 134 13.66 -10.60 14.02
C ASN A 134 14.55 -9.34 14.16
N GLY A 135 14.16 -8.42 15.05
CA GLY A 135 14.89 -7.18 15.31
C GLY A 135 14.68 -6.08 14.26
N LYS A 136 13.80 -6.28 13.27
CA LYS A 136 13.47 -5.30 12.22
C LYS A 136 12.00 -4.89 12.30
N TRP A 137 11.74 -3.60 12.21
CA TRP A 137 10.37 -3.11 12.07
C TRP A 137 9.93 -3.24 10.61
N LEU A 138 8.74 -3.76 10.38
CA LEU A 138 8.15 -4.01 9.06
C LEU A 138 6.73 -3.44 8.99
N LEU A 139 6.32 -3.02 7.79
CA LEU A 139 4.97 -2.55 7.50
C LEU A 139 3.96 -3.70 7.57
N THR A 140 2.77 -3.45 8.11
CA THR A 140 1.68 -4.44 8.24
C THR A 140 0.41 -4.08 7.48
N ASN A 141 0.28 -2.85 6.98
CA ASN A 141 -0.84 -2.36 6.18
C ASN A 141 -0.45 -1.07 5.43
N PHE A 142 -1.36 -0.62 4.57
CA PHE A 142 -1.27 0.67 3.86
C PHE A 142 -1.41 1.86 4.81
N GLY A 143 -1.00 3.06 4.36
CA GLY A 143 -1.02 4.29 5.16
C GLY A 143 -2.27 5.17 5.04
N CYS A 144 -3.10 4.94 4.02
CA CYS A 144 -4.35 5.69 3.74
C CYS A 144 -5.59 4.81 3.72
N VAL A 145 -5.42 3.50 3.80
CA VAL A 145 -6.53 2.58 3.67
C VAL A 145 -6.98 2.26 5.08
N ALA A 146 -8.20 2.67 5.44
CA ALA A 146 -8.74 2.38 6.77
C ALA A 146 -8.56 0.89 7.07
N ALA A 147 -7.98 0.58 8.24
CA ALA A 147 -7.88 -0.82 8.67
C ALA A 147 -9.28 -1.42 8.60
N ALA A 148 -9.44 -2.55 7.88
CA ALA A 148 -10.72 -3.23 7.81
C ALA A 148 -11.21 -3.43 9.24
N ALA A 149 -12.33 -2.78 9.58
CA ALA A 149 -12.92 -2.87 10.90
C ALA A 149 -13.15 -4.36 11.21
N LYS A 150 -12.56 -4.83 12.32
CA LYS A 150 -12.82 -6.17 12.85
C LYS A 150 -14.24 -6.26 13.41
#